data_AF-A0A4V6X5U7-F1
#
_entry.id   AF-A0A4V6X5U7-F1
#
_cell.length_a   1.000
_cell.length_b   1.000
_cell.length_c   1.000
_cell.angle_alpha   90.00
_cell.angle_beta   90.00
_cell.angle_gamma   90.00
#
_symmetry.space_group_name_H-M   'P 1'
#
loop_
_entity.id
_entity.type
_entity.pdbx_description
1 polymer ?
#
loop_
_entity_poly.entity_id
_entity_poly.type
_entity_poly.pdbx_seq_one_letter_code
_entity_poly.pdbx_strand_id
1 'polypeptide(L)'
;MEQKKYTDVIRLGHQTTEGVFNEGNFIIIQEKLDGANASFRYDEETNNIRAFSRNMELHEEENLHGFFQWTQQLPKEEILAGLVYFGEWLNPHKIKYPQYEKQFFLFDMYDTVACEYVDFGIVEREAQRLGLHLVPVFYQGEYQGEEHLKSFVGKTALAGKLRDEEIGEGIVVKNADYRDRFGRQLFVKIVTDVFSEVKRLKPPKDPNQPKSGEVLFVEQYVTLARVEKFLYKLIDEGVLEENFGVKDMGIILKNLNLRIQEDLLKEEVDALPDGYDEKELRKAISKVIPLFVKEIFAEKASGTP
;
A
#
# COMPACT_ATOMS: atom_id res chain seq x y z
N MET A 1 16.05 9.51 -16.95
CA MET A 1 16.30 8.34 -16.08
C MET A 1 14.96 7.75 -15.68
N GLU A 2 14.82 6.42 -15.64
CA GLU A 2 13.57 5.75 -15.27
C GLU A 2 13.33 5.84 -13.75
N GLN A 3 12.06 5.99 -13.34
CA GLN A 3 11.67 6.07 -11.94
C GLN A 3 11.98 4.74 -11.21
N LYS A 4 12.69 4.79 -10.08
CA LYS A 4 12.75 3.66 -9.16
C LYS A 4 11.43 3.53 -8.41
N LYS A 5 10.66 2.48 -8.71
CA LYS A 5 9.47 2.12 -7.92
C LYS A 5 9.87 1.46 -6.61
N TYR A 6 9.14 1.76 -5.54
CA TYR A 6 9.29 1.05 -4.27
C TYR A 6 8.86 -0.41 -4.43
N THR A 7 9.54 -1.33 -3.73
CA THR A 7 9.21 -2.76 -3.77
C THR A 7 7.78 -3.00 -3.29
N ASP A 8 7.16 -4.08 -3.78
CA ASP A 8 5.87 -4.50 -3.25
C ASP A 8 6.06 -5.11 -1.85
N VAL A 9 5.18 -4.75 -0.93
CA VAL A 9 5.14 -5.34 0.42
C VAL A 9 4.09 -6.45 0.42
N ILE A 10 4.52 -7.69 0.62
CA ILE A 10 3.71 -8.89 0.40
C ILE A 10 2.99 -9.28 1.69
N ARG A 11 1.74 -9.72 1.59
CA ARG A 11 0.97 -10.17 2.76
C ARG A 11 1.61 -11.42 3.40
N LEU A 12 1.76 -11.44 4.73
CA LEU A 12 2.20 -12.64 5.45
C LEU A 12 1.28 -13.83 5.15
N GLY A 13 1.88 -15.01 4.95
CA GLY A 13 1.16 -16.24 4.59
C GLY A 13 0.86 -16.37 3.10
N HIS A 14 1.28 -15.41 2.26
CA HIS A 14 1.42 -15.67 0.83
C HIS A 14 2.62 -16.61 0.62
N GLN A 15 2.57 -17.49 -0.40
CA GLN A 15 3.60 -18.51 -0.61
C GLN A 15 5.02 -17.93 -0.78
N THR A 16 5.15 -16.72 -1.36
CA THR A 16 6.44 -16.04 -1.53
C THR A 16 7.02 -15.49 -0.22
N THR A 17 6.25 -15.52 0.88
CA THR A 17 6.70 -15.10 2.21
C THR A 17 7.19 -16.26 3.08
N GLU A 18 7.18 -17.48 2.55
CA GLU A 18 7.72 -18.64 3.24
C GLU A 18 9.22 -18.47 3.51
N GLY A 19 9.63 -18.67 4.76
CA GLY A 19 11.04 -18.56 5.17
C GLY A 19 11.58 -17.13 5.32
N VAL A 20 10.75 -16.09 5.18
CA VAL A 20 11.20 -14.69 5.35
C VAL A 20 11.61 -14.38 6.79
N PHE A 21 10.94 -15.00 7.76
CA PHE A 21 11.21 -14.83 9.19
C PHE A 21 11.47 -16.18 9.84
N ASN A 22 12.67 -16.34 10.39
CA ASN A 22 13.11 -17.49 11.15
C ASN A 22 13.64 -17.04 12.52
N GLU A 23 13.69 -17.96 13.48
CA GLU A 23 14.27 -17.69 14.80
C GLU A 23 15.71 -17.14 14.66
N GLY A 24 16.03 -16.12 15.45
CA GLY A 24 17.33 -15.43 15.40
C GLY A 24 17.47 -14.39 14.28
N ASN A 25 16.50 -14.24 13.37
CA ASN A 25 16.51 -13.12 12.43
C ASN A 25 16.24 -11.81 13.16
N PHE A 26 16.97 -10.75 12.81
CA PHE A 26 16.67 -9.41 13.25
C PHE A 26 15.60 -8.79 12.35
N ILE A 27 14.57 -8.20 12.96
CA ILE A 27 13.44 -7.59 12.26
C ILE A 27 13.16 -6.19 12.78
N ILE A 28 12.56 -5.38 11.91
CA ILE A 28 12.00 -4.07 12.23
C ILE A 28 10.51 -4.12 11.93
N ILE A 29 9.69 -3.72 12.91
CA ILE A 29 8.24 -3.60 12.78
C ILE A 29 7.88 -2.13 12.76
N GLN A 30 7.33 -1.68 11.64
CA GLN A 30 6.89 -0.31 11.42
C GLN A 30 5.36 -0.25 11.35
N GLU A 31 4.78 0.86 11.77
CA GLU A 31 3.38 1.14 11.48
C GLU A 31 3.16 1.18 9.97
N LYS A 32 2.15 0.46 9.48
CA LYS A 32 1.69 0.64 8.11
C LYS A 32 0.74 1.83 8.09
N LEU A 33 1.25 2.96 7.62
CA LEU A 33 0.46 4.17 7.43
C LEU A 33 -0.45 4.02 6.20
N ASP A 34 -1.64 4.60 6.31
CA ASP A 34 -2.67 4.59 5.26
C ASP A 34 -2.70 5.96 4.59
N GLY A 35 -2.01 6.06 3.45
CA GLY A 35 -1.91 7.27 2.66
C GLY A 35 -1.44 6.95 1.24
N ALA A 36 -0.73 7.89 0.64
CA ALA A 36 -0.21 7.75 -0.70
C ALA A 36 1.30 7.46 -0.68
N ASN A 37 1.72 6.38 -1.34
CA ASN A 37 3.13 6.13 -1.57
C ASN A 37 3.75 7.28 -2.39
N ALA A 38 4.81 7.87 -1.84
CA ALA A 38 5.47 9.03 -2.40
C ALA A 38 6.98 8.88 -2.29
N SER A 39 7.70 9.48 -3.24
CA SER A 39 9.16 9.51 -3.18
C SER A 39 9.74 10.75 -3.82
N PHE A 40 10.95 11.10 -3.42
CA PHE A 40 11.71 12.18 -4.04
C PHE A 40 13.19 11.84 -4.10
N ARG A 41 13.92 12.56 -4.96
CA ARG A 41 15.37 12.49 -5.09
C ARG A 41 15.93 13.79 -5.62
N TYR A 42 17.19 14.05 -5.32
CA TYR A 42 17.95 15.09 -6.01
C TYR A 42 18.36 14.60 -7.41
N ASP A 43 18.25 15.50 -8.39
CA ASP A 43 18.70 15.30 -9.75
C ASP A 43 19.83 16.29 -10.07
N GLU A 44 21.04 15.76 -10.20
CA GLU A 44 22.24 16.53 -10.49
C GLU A 44 22.22 17.18 -11.88
N GLU A 45 21.55 16.57 -12.86
CA GLU A 45 21.49 17.10 -14.22
C GLU A 45 20.65 18.38 -14.29
N THR A 46 19.54 18.40 -13.55
CA THR A 46 18.61 19.54 -13.51
C THR A 46 18.83 20.46 -12.31
N ASN A 47 19.69 20.06 -11.37
CA ASN A 47 19.95 20.73 -10.10
C ASN A 47 18.67 21.04 -9.30
N ASN A 48 17.74 20.08 -9.25
CA ASN A 48 16.44 20.21 -8.61
C ASN A 48 15.99 18.90 -7.94
N ILE A 49 14.96 18.99 -7.10
CA ILE A 49 14.30 17.82 -6.50
C ILE A 49 13.20 17.33 -7.45
N ARG A 50 13.25 16.05 -7.78
CA ARG A 50 12.20 15.36 -8.52
C ARG A 50 11.34 14.56 -7.56
N ALA A 51 10.04 14.64 -7.74
CA ALA A 51 9.04 13.98 -6.90
C ALA A 51 8.24 12.97 -7.72
N PHE A 52 7.83 11.89 -7.09
CA PHE A 52 7.16 10.78 -7.74
C PHE A 52 6.05 10.23 -6.84
N SER A 53 4.92 9.87 -7.43
CA SER A 53 3.98 8.92 -6.82
C SER A 53 4.51 7.49 -7.01
N ARG A 54 3.70 6.48 -6.70
CA ARG A 54 4.05 5.08 -7.00
C ARG A 54 4.34 4.81 -8.48
N ASN A 55 3.62 5.48 -9.37
CA ASN A 55 3.54 5.09 -10.78
C ASN A 55 4.14 6.08 -11.76
N MET A 56 4.35 7.33 -11.33
CA MET A 56 4.81 8.38 -12.21
C MET A 56 5.56 9.50 -11.50
N GLU A 57 6.22 10.32 -12.30
CA GLU A 57 6.79 11.59 -11.88
C GLU A 57 5.71 12.66 -11.77
N LEU A 58 5.81 13.45 -10.70
CA LEU A 58 4.85 14.48 -10.36
C LEU A 58 5.32 15.84 -10.89
N HIS A 59 4.34 16.69 -11.14
CA HIS A 59 4.50 18.06 -11.62
C HIS A 59 3.36 18.94 -11.07
N GLU A 60 3.22 20.18 -11.54
CA GLU A 60 2.26 21.13 -10.93
C GLU A 60 0.81 20.65 -11.03
N GLU A 61 0.42 20.11 -12.18
CA GLU A 61 -0.93 19.61 -12.46
C GLU A 61 -1.20 18.26 -11.80
N GLU A 62 -0.22 17.35 -11.81
CA GLU A 62 -0.31 16.04 -11.16
C GLU A 62 0.63 16.00 -9.95
N ASN A 63 0.14 16.53 -8.84
CA ASN A 63 0.96 16.89 -7.67
C ASN A 63 0.75 16.01 -6.42
N LEU A 64 -0.04 14.92 -6.54
CA LEU A 64 -0.41 14.01 -5.44
C LEU A 64 -1.04 14.77 -4.24
N HIS A 65 -1.89 15.75 -4.56
CA HIS A 65 -2.55 16.64 -3.62
C HIS A 65 -1.61 17.39 -2.67
N GLY A 66 -0.57 18.01 -3.23
CA GLY A 66 0.33 18.91 -2.51
C GLY A 66 1.72 18.35 -2.21
N PHE A 67 1.96 17.05 -2.42
CA PHE A 67 3.27 16.45 -2.17
C PHE A 67 4.34 17.06 -3.07
N PHE A 68 4.06 17.28 -4.37
CA PHE A 68 5.01 17.93 -5.27
C PHE A 68 5.44 19.29 -4.71
N GLN A 69 4.50 20.17 -4.36
CA GLN A 69 4.80 21.50 -3.82
C GLN A 69 5.59 21.41 -2.51
N TRP A 70 5.27 20.45 -1.63
CA TRP A 70 6.03 20.21 -0.41
C TRP A 70 7.49 19.85 -0.70
N THR A 71 7.75 18.94 -1.66
CA THR A 71 9.13 18.58 -2.02
C THR A 71 9.95 19.75 -2.55
N GLN A 72 9.32 20.71 -3.23
CA GLN A 72 10.01 21.88 -3.77
C GLN A 72 10.41 22.89 -2.68
N GLN A 73 9.94 22.72 -1.44
CA GLN A 73 10.32 23.53 -0.29
C GLN A 73 11.51 22.93 0.50
N LEU A 74 11.91 21.70 0.19
CA LEU A 74 13.04 21.06 0.85
C LEU A 74 14.37 21.75 0.46
N PRO A 75 15.35 21.80 1.37
CA PRO A 75 16.68 22.33 1.07
C PRO A 75 17.41 21.37 0.13
N LYS A 76 17.31 21.61 -1.19
CA LYS A 76 17.83 20.69 -2.22
C LYS A 76 19.32 20.41 -2.10
N GLU A 77 20.10 21.38 -1.61
CA GLU A 77 21.53 21.26 -1.38
C GLU A 77 21.86 20.26 -0.24
N GLU A 78 20.88 19.96 0.60
CA GLU A 78 21.00 18.98 1.67
C GLU A 78 20.51 17.59 1.25
N ILE A 79 19.82 17.43 0.12
CA ILE A 79 19.34 16.12 -0.33
C ILE A 79 20.50 15.36 -0.98
N LEU A 80 20.78 14.15 -0.49
CA LEU A 80 21.92 13.37 -0.96
C LEU A 80 21.68 12.86 -2.38
N ALA A 81 22.64 13.14 -3.27
CA ALA A 81 22.67 12.60 -4.62
C ALA A 81 22.80 11.07 -4.59
N GLY A 82 22.25 10.40 -5.61
CA GLY A 82 22.28 8.94 -5.71
C GLY A 82 21.28 8.20 -4.81
N LEU A 83 20.51 8.90 -3.97
CA LEU A 83 19.50 8.29 -3.09
C LEU A 83 18.08 8.63 -3.54
N VAL A 84 17.17 7.68 -3.33
CA VAL A 84 15.71 7.87 -3.43
C VAL A 84 15.11 7.75 -2.05
N TYR A 85 14.35 8.76 -1.63
CA TYR A 85 13.67 8.83 -0.34
C TYR A 85 12.25 8.32 -0.53
N PHE A 86 11.91 7.19 0.09
CA PHE A 86 10.58 6.59 0.03
C PHE A 86 9.83 6.83 1.33
N GLY A 87 8.59 7.30 1.20
CA GLY A 87 7.75 7.57 2.35
C GLY A 87 6.27 7.50 2.02
N GLU A 88 5.48 7.72 3.06
CA GLU A 88 4.05 7.85 2.97
C GLU A 88 3.67 9.32 3.06
N TRP A 89 2.98 9.81 2.03
CA TRP A 89 2.33 11.12 2.07
C TRP A 89 0.92 10.95 2.60
N LEU A 90 0.62 11.53 3.77
CA LEU A 90 -0.66 11.33 4.46
C LEU A 90 -1.80 12.14 3.83
N ASN A 91 -2.18 11.74 2.62
CA ASN A 91 -3.45 12.11 2.03
C ASN A 91 -4.60 11.45 2.81
N PRO A 92 -5.76 12.11 2.95
CA PRO A 92 -6.88 11.54 3.69
C PRO A 92 -7.44 10.28 3.01
N HIS A 93 -6.96 9.10 3.42
CA HIS A 93 -7.45 7.80 2.96
C HIS A 93 -8.53 7.25 3.89
N LYS A 94 -8.52 5.96 4.24
CA LYS A 94 -9.53 5.35 5.09
C LYS A 94 -9.28 5.69 6.56
N ILE A 95 -8.04 5.59 7.02
CA ILE A 95 -7.59 6.09 8.32
C ILE A 95 -7.30 7.58 8.20
N LYS A 96 -7.84 8.35 9.14
CA LYS A 96 -7.55 9.78 9.26
C LYS A 96 -6.48 9.99 10.32
N TYR A 97 -5.53 10.86 10.01
CA TYR A 97 -4.46 11.28 10.92
C TYR A 97 -4.57 12.80 11.16
N PRO A 98 -5.48 13.28 12.02
CA PRO A 98 -5.87 14.70 12.06
C PRO A 98 -4.74 15.71 12.30
N GLN A 99 -3.64 15.27 12.95
CA GLN A 99 -2.48 16.14 13.23
C GLN A 99 -1.40 16.07 12.14
N TYR A 100 -1.53 15.12 11.21
CA TYR A 100 -0.48 14.74 10.26
C TYR A 100 -0.95 14.75 8.81
N GLU A 101 -2.14 15.27 8.52
CA GLU A 101 -2.61 15.40 7.14
C GLU A 101 -1.63 16.22 6.29
N LYS A 102 -1.35 15.74 5.08
CA LYS A 102 -0.39 16.36 4.15
C LYS A 102 1.01 16.51 4.74
N GLN A 103 1.46 15.49 5.45
CA GLN A 103 2.84 15.35 5.92
C GLN A 103 3.48 14.07 5.36
N PHE A 104 4.80 14.11 5.20
CA PHE A 104 5.59 13.01 4.65
C PHE A 104 6.30 12.23 5.75
N PHE A 105 6.11 10.92 5.77
CA PHE A 105 6.76 9.99 6.69
C PHE A 105 7.75 9.10 5.93
N LEU A 106 9.05 9.34 6.11
CA LEU A 106 10.12 8.54 5.54
C LEU A 106 10.10 7.13 6.15
N PHE A 107 10.06 6.10 5.31
CA PHE A 107 10.13 4.71 5.77
C PHE A 107 11.33 3.93 5.21
N ASP A 108 11.90 4.34 4.07
CA ASP A 108 13.09 3.74 3.47
C ASP A 108 13.85 4.74 2.61
N MET A 109 15.12 4.41 2.36
CA MET A 109 15.92 5.02 1.31
C MET A 109 16.52 3.94 0.43
N TYR A 110 16.69 4.25 -0.86
CA TYR A 110 17.31 3.35 -1.81
C TYR A 110 18.52 4.00 -2.47
N ASP A 111 19.64 3.30 -2.42
CA ASP A 111 20.87 3.69 -3.09
C ASP A 111 20.82 3.24 -4.56
N THR A 112 20.80 4.21 -5.47
CA THR A 112 20.71 3.96 -6.92
C THR A 112 22.05 3.53 -7.53
N VAL A 113 23.17 3.71 -6.83
CA VAL A 113 24.49 3.24 -7.25
C VAL A 113 24.69 1.80 -6.79
N ALA A 114 24.46 1.51 -5.51
CA ALA A 114 24.57 0.17 -4.95
C ALA A 114 23.39 -0.75 -5.33
N CYS A 115 22.29 -0.16 -5.82
CA CYS A 115 21.05 -0.86 -6.14
C CYS A 115 20.44 -1.63 -4.96
N GLU A 116 20.48 -1.04 -3.77
CA GLU A 116 19.97 -1.66 -2.55
C GLU A 116 19.25 -0.68 -1.63
N TYR A 117 18.42 -1.22 -0.74
CA TYR A 117 17.85 -0.44 0.35
C TYR A 117 18.93 -0.16 1.39
N VAL A 118 18.96 1.07 1.85
CA VAL A 118 19.92 1.53 2.85
C VAL A 118 19.54 0.97 4.23
N ASP A 119 20.55 0.66 5.05
CA ASP A 119 20.34 0.29 6.45
C ASP A 119 19.40 1.28 7.16
N PHE A 120 18.45 0.76 7.93
CA PHE A 120 17.42 1.58 8.55
C PHE A 120 18.00 2.60 9.53
N GLY A 121 19.11 2.29 10.22
CA GLY A 121 19.77 3.25 11.10
C GLY A 121 20.32 4.47 10.35
N ILE A 122 20.66 4.34 9.06
CA ILE A 122 21.00 5.49 8.20
C ILE A 122 19.73 6.28 7.86
N VAL A 123 18.62 5.60 7.54
CA VAL A 123 17.31 6.22 7.27
C VAL A 123 16.86 7.08 8.47
N GLU A 124 17.03 6.57 9.70
CA GLU A 124 16.71 7.30 10.93
C GLU A 124 17.55 8.58 11.08
N ARG A 125 18.87 8.47 10.90
CA ARG A 125 19.78 9.62 10.98
C ARG A 125 19.47 10.65 9.90
N GLU A 126 19.10 10.20 8.72
CA GLU A 126 18.76 11.07 7.61
C GLU A 126 17.44 11.80 7.83
N ALA A 127 16.40 11.10 8.33
CA ALA A 127 15.15 11.72 8.72
C ALA A 127 15.40 12.82 9.77
N GLN A 128 16.22 12.53 10.79
CA GLN A 128 16.58 13.51 11.80
C GLN A 128 17.36 14.69 11.21
N ARG A 129 18.34 14.43 10.34
CA ARG A 129 19.19 15.47 9.72
C ARG A 129 18.36 16.45 8.89
N LEU A 130 17.42 15.95 8.11
CA LEU A 130 16.55 16.75 7.23
C LEU A 130 15.29 17.28 7.93
N GLY A 131 15.04 16.90 9.19
CA GLY A 131 13.82 17.25 9.91
C GLY A 131 12.55 16.61 9.33
N LEU A 132 12.69 15.45 8.67
CA LEU A 132 11.57 14.67 8.14
C LEU A 132 10.93 13.83 9.25
N HIS A 133 9.62 13.58 9.15
CA HIS A 133 9.01 12.56 10.00
C HIS A 133 9.52 11.19 9.57
N LEU A 134 9.92 10.39 10.56
CA LEU A 134 10.19 8.97 10.37
C LEU A 134 8.90 8.20 10.60
N VAL A 135 8.66 7.16 9.80
CA VAL A 135 7.58 6.20 10.07
C VAL A 135 7.70 5.64 11.50
N PRO A 136 6.60 5.50 12.25
CA PRO A 136 6.68 4.94 13.59
C PRO A 136 7.25 3.52 13.59
N VAL A 137 8.20 3.28 14.49
CA VAL A 137 8.83 1.98 14.72
C VAL A 137 8.28 1.40 16.02
N PHE A 138 7.58 0.28 15.93
CA PHE A 138 7.02 -0.40 17.10
C PHE A 138 8.00 -1.37 17.75
N TYR A 139 8.90 -1.94 16.96
CA TYR A 139 9.85 -2.94 17.44
C TYR A 139 11.07 -3.03 16.55
N GLN A 140 12.23 -3.26 17.18
CA GLN A 140 13.48 -3.58 16.50
C GLN A 140 14.23 -4.60 17.36
N GLY A 141 14.48 -5.80 16.82
CA GLY A 141 15.08 -6.90 17.56
C GLY A 141 14.86 -8.26 16.90
N GLU A 142 15.18 -9.32 17.63
CA GLU A 142 15.02 -10.69 17.14
C GLU A 142 13.55 -11.08 16.90
N TYR A 143 13.29 -11.86 15.86
CA TYR A 143 11.97 -12.40 15.58
C TYR A 143 11.48 -13.32 16.70
N GLN A 144 10.29 -13.03 17.24
CA GLN A 144 9.70 -13.75 18.39
C GLN A 144 8.42 -14.54 18.03
N GLY A 145 8.25 -14.89 16.75
CA GLY A 145 7.08 -15.62 16.27
C GLY A 145 5.92 -14.74 15.79
N GLU A 146 4.96 -15.36 15.12
CA GLU A 146 3.85 -14.69 14.44
C GLU A 146 2.90 -13.97 15.41
N GLU A 147 2.66 -14.54 16.60
CA GLU A 147 1.81 -13.92 17.62
C GLU A 147 2.41 -12.62 18.14
N HIS A 148 3.75 -12.52 18.22
CA HIS A 148 4.41 -11.26 18.55
C HIS A 148 4.17 -10.20 17.46
N LEU A 149 4.28 -10.57 16.18
CA LEU A 149 3.95 -9.64 15.07
C LEU A 149 2.50 -9.18 15.14
N LYS A 150 1.55 -10.10 15.31
CA LYS A 150 0.11 -9.81 15.40
C LYS A 150 -0.23 -8.87 16.55
N SER A 151 0.53 -8.91 17.65
CA SER A 151 0.33 -8.01 18.80
C SER A 151 0.50 -6.53 18.47
N PHE A 152 1.09 -6.19 17.31
CA PHE A 152 1.23 -4.80 16.83
C PHE A 152 0.20 -4.42 15.76
N VAL A 153 -0.51 -5.38 15.17
CA VAL A 153 -1.49 -5.10 14.12
C VAL A 153 -2.64 -4.28 14.68
N GLY A 154 -2.95 -3.15 14.04
CA GLY A 154 -3.99 -2.22 14.48
C GLY A 154 -3.52 -1.17 15.49
N LYS A 155 -2.30 -1.25 16.02
CA LYS A 155 -1.72 -0.16 16.82
C LYS A 155 -1.40 1.03 15.93
N THR A 156 -1.51 2.23 16.49
CA THR A 156 -1.08 3.48 15.83
C THR A 156 -0.32 4.36 16.82
N ALA A 157 0.80 4.92 16.38
CA ALA A 157 1.53 5.96 17.13
C ALA A 157 1.09 7.38 16.74
N LEU A 158 0.37 7.51 15.63
CA LEU A 158 -0.07 8.80 15.08
C LEU A 158 -1.54 9.13 15.39
N ALA A 159 -2.13 8.39 16.34
CA ALA A 159 -3.54 8.49 16.70
C ALA A 159 -4.46 8.37 15.46
N GLY A 160 -4.13 7.43 14.57
CA GLY A 160 -4.94 7.11 13.40
C GLY A 160 -6.36 6.74 13.80
N LYS A 161 -7.34 7.26 13.07
CA LYS A 161 -8.77 7.02 13.34
C LYS A 161 -9.46 6.42 12.14
N LEU A 162 -10.17 5.33 12.39
CA LEU A 162 -11.22 4.86 11.51
C LEU A 162 -12.54 5.13 12.24
N ARG A 163 -13.23 6.16 11.78
CA ARG A 163 -14.42 6.67 12.48
C ARG A 163 -14.08 7.16 13.89
N ASP A 164 -14.84 6.72 14.89
CA ASP A 164 -14.60 7.03 16.30
C ASP A 164 -13.56 6.10 16.97
N GLU A 165 -13.05 5.09 16.25
CA GLU A 165 -12.09 4.12 16.78
C GLU A 165 -10.66 4.50 16.42
N GLU A 166 -9.77 4.53 17.43
CA GLU A 166 -8.33 4.67 17.21
C GLU A 166 -7.75 3.34 16.73
N ILE A 167 -7.20 3.34 15.51
CA ILE A 167 -6.71 2.14 14.84
C ILE A 167 -5.67 2.51 13.78
N GLY A 168 -4.63 1.70 13.67
CA GLY A 168 -3.69 1.70 12.54
C GLY A 168 -4.05 0.66 11.48
N GLU A 169 -3.54 0.80 10.25
CA GLU A 169 -3.87 -0.12 9.16
C GLU A 169 -3.37 -1.53 9.45
N GLY A 170 -2.16 -1.59 10.02
CA GLY A 170 -1.39 -2.79 10.20
C GLY A 170 0.08 -2.47 10.44
N ILE A 171 0.93 -3.41 10.07
CA ILE A 171 2.38 -3.29 10.20
C ILE A 171 3.09 -3.71 8.92
N VAL A 172 4.25 -3.12 8.70
CA VAL A 172 5.27 -3.63 7.77
C VAL A 172 6.40 -4.23 8.61
N VAL A 173 6.75 -5.48 8.31
CA VAL A 173 7.82 -6.22 8.97
C VAL A 173 8.95 -6.41 7.96
N LYS A 174 10.13 -5.94 8.33
CA LYS A 174 11.32 -5.94 7.46
C LYS A 174 12.39 -6.81 8.08
N ASN A 175 12.88 -7.76 7.29
CA ASN A 175 14.15 -8.45 7.54
C ASN A 175 15.15 -7.92 6.51
N ALA A 176 16.10 -7.10 6.97
CA ALA A 176 17.07 -6.44 6.10
C ALA A 176 18.03 -7.43 5.42
N ASP A 177 18.27 -8.59 6.04
CA ASP A 177 19.20 -9.61 5.54
C ASP A 177 18.53 -10.62 4.61
N TYR A 178 17.19 -10.68 4.59
CA TYR A 178 16.48 -11.62 3.73
C TYR A 178 16.68 -11.28 2.25
N ARG A 179 16.97 -12.31 1.46
CA ARG A 179 16.96 -12.28 0.00
C ARG A 179 16.22 -13.52 -0.51
N ASP A 180 15.32 -13.32 -1.47
CA ASP A 180 14.65 -14.44 -2.12
C ASP A 180 15.63 -15.26 -2.99
N ARG A 181 15.15 -16.35 -3.61
CA ARG A 181 15.97 -17.20 -4.50
C ARG A 181 16.56 -16.47 -5.71
N PHE A 182 16.10 -15.26 -6.01
CA PHE A 182 16.57 -14.41 -7.09
C PHE A 182 17.43 -13.23 -6.58
N GLY A 183 17.78 -13.22 -5.29
CA GLY A 183 18.59 -12.17 -4.68
C GLY A 183 17.83 -10.88 -4.38
N ARG A 184 16.50 -10.88 -4.38
CA ARG A 184 15.68 -9.68 -4.16
C ARG A 184 15.27 -9.53 -2.70
N GLN A 185 15.27 -8.30 -2.21
CA GLN A 185 14.68 -7.96 -0.92
C GLN A 185 13.16 -8.15 -0.97
N LEU A 186 12.59 -8.70 0.10
CA LEU A 186 11.15 -8.83 0.28
C LEU A 186 10.77 -8.28 1.65
N PHE A 187 9.73 -7.45 1.66
CA PHE A 187 9.12 -6.95 2.89
C PHE A 187 7.71 -7.53 3.04
N VAL A 188 7.29 -7.72 4.29
CA VAL A 188 6.02 -8.38 4.60
C VAL A 188 5.08 -7.40 5.28
N LYS A 189 3.79 -7.47 4.98
CA LYS A 189 2.73 -6.72 5.67
C LYS A 189 1.76 -7.65 6.39
N ILE A 190 1.23 -7.17 7.50
CA ILE A 190 0.07 -7.75 8.17
C ILE A 190 -0.90 -6.60 8.43
N VAL A 191 -2.15 -6.73 7.99
CA VAL A 191 -3.16 -5.68 8.11
C VAL A 191 -4.33 -6.14 8.98
N THR A 192 -5.08 -5.20 9.52
CA THR A 192 -6.32 -5.47 10.25
C THR A 192 -7.41 -5.99 9.30
N ASP A 193 -8.45 -6.62 9.85
CA ASP A 193 -9.52 -7.25 9.05
C ASP A 193 -10.23 -6.27 8.11
N VAL A 194 -10.38 -5.00 8.50
CA VAL A 194 -11.02 -3.94 7.70
C VAL A 194 -10.19 -3.51 6.48
N PHE A 195 -8.90 -3.88 6.44
CA PHE A 195 -7.99 -3.69 5.31
C PHE A 195 -7.64 -5.02 4.60
N SER A 196 -8.22 -6.15 5.04
CA SER A 196 -7.91 -7.44 4.44
C SER A 196 -8.42 -7.55 3.00
N GLU A 197 -7.49 -7.90 2.11
CA GLU A 197 -7.76 -8.16 0.69
C GLU A 197 -8.06 -9.63 0.39
N VAL A 198 -8.13 -10.47 1.43
CA VAL A 198 -8.47 -11.89 1.31
C VAL A 198 -9.57 -12.23 2.31
N LYS A 199 -10.62 -12.91 1.85
CA LYS A 199 -11.73 -13.38 2.67
C LYS A 199 -11.75 -14.90 2.72
N ARG A 200 -12.03 -15.46 3.90
CA ARG A 200 -12.31 -16.90 4.00
C ARG A 200 -13.66 -17.20 3.34
N LEU A 201 -13.68 -18.11 2.38
CA LEU A 201 -14.91 -18.57 1.76
C LEU A 201 -15.75 -19.36 2.76
N LYS A 202 -17.05 -19.06 2.80
CA LYS A 202 -18.01 -19.87 3.54
C LYS A 202 -18.38 -21.09 2.69
N PRO A 203 -18.73 -22.23 3.33
CA PRO A 203 -19.25 -23.38 2.61
C PRO A 203 -20.43 -22.99 1.70
N PRO A 204 -20.59 -23.61 0.52
CA PRO A 204 -21.70 -23.31 -0.38
C PRO A 204 -23.05 -23.47 0.34
N LYS A 205 -23.96 -22.51 0.14
CA LYS A 205 -25.31 -22.58 0.70
C LYS A 205 -26.18 -23.66 0.05
N ASP A 206 -25.93 -23.96 -1.23
CA ASP A 206 -26.63 -24.99 -2.00
C ASP A 206 -25.60 -25.89 -2.72
N PRO A 207 -25.46 -27.16 -2.32
CA PRO A 207 -24.57 -28.12 -2.96
C PRO A 207 -24.91 -28.40 -4.45
N ASN A 208 -26.14 -28.10 -4.89
CA ASN A 208 -26.60 -28.43 -6.24
C ASN A 208 -26.31 -27.33 -7.28
N GLN A 209 -25.74 -26.20 -6.88
CA GLN A 209 -25.29 -25.13 -7.79
C GLN A 209 -23.82 -24.80 -7.53
N PRO A 210 -22.89 -25.65 -8.01
CA PRO A 210 -21.47 -25.37 -7.85
C PRO A 210 -21.10 -24.10 -8.61
N LYS A 211 -20.39 -23.20 -7.93
CA LYS A 211 -19.77 -22.01 -8.56
C LYS A 211 -18.52 -22.46 -9.31
N SER A 212 -18.18 -21.76 -10.40
CA SER A 212 -16.92 -22.00 -11.09
C SER A 212 -15.74 -21.57 -10.20
N GLY A 213 -14.54 -22.08 -10.50
CA GLY A 213 -13.34 -21.72 -9.75
C GLY A 213 -13.03 -20.22 -9.82
N GLU A 214 -13.28 -19.57 -10.96
CA GLU A 214 -13.10 -18.12 -11.13
C GLU A 214 -14.07 -17.31 -10.25
N VAL A 215 -15.32 -17.77 -10.11
CA VAL A 215 -16.28 -17.11 -9.24
C VAL A 215 -15.86 -17.25 -7.78
N LEU A 216 -15.41 -18.43 -7.35
CA LEU A 216 -14.91 -18.64 -5.99
C LEU A 216 -13.65 -17.82 -5.72
N PHE A 217 -12.74 -17.75 -6.68
CA PHE A 217 -11.55 -16.91 -6.64
C PHE A 217 -11.91 -15.43 -6.47
N VAL A 218 -12.84 -14.91 -7.26
CA VAL A 218 -13.32 -13.52 -7.13
C VAL A 218 -13.98 -13.28 -5.78
N GLU A 219 -14.78 -14.21 -5.27
CA GLU A 219 -15.41 -14.09 -3.95
C GLU A 219 -14.40 -14.06 -2.78
N GLN A 220 -13.25 -14.72 -2.97
CA GLN A 220 -12.18 -14.77 -1.98
C GLN A 220 -11.29 -13.53 -2.02
N TYR A 221 -10.93 -13.05 -3.21
CA TYR A 221 -9.87 -12.06 -3.40
C TYR A 221 -10.36 -10.68 -3.88
N VAL A 222 -11.63 -10.52 -4.28
CA VAL A 222 -12.22 -9.19 -4.50
C VAL A 222 -13.01 -8.82 -3.25
N THR A 223 -12.36 -8.05 -2.38
CA THR A 223 -12.94 -7.57 -1.12
C THR A 223 -13.31 -6.10 -1.19
N LEU A 224 -14.15 -5.65 -0.25
CA LEU A 224 -14.46 -4.22 -0.06
C LEU A 224 -13.16 -3.41 0.10
N ALA A 225 -12.25 -3.87 0.96
CA ALA A 225 -10.94 -3.23 1.19
C ALA A 225 -10.10 -3.14 -0.08
N ARG A 226 -10.06 -4.18 -0.93
CA ARG A 226 -9.35 -4.12 -2.21
C ARG A 226 -9.98 -3.11 -3.17
N VAL A 227 -11.31 -3.08 -3.29
CA VAL A 227 -12.01 -2.10 -4.13
C VAL A 227 -11.75 -0.68 -3.64
N GLU A 228 -11.83 -0.47 -2.33
CA GLU A 228 -11.61 0.82 -1.67
C GLU A 228 -10.16 1.32 -1.83
N LYS A 229 -9.16 0.43 -1.65
CA LYS A 229 -7.74 0.70 -1.95
C LYS A 229 -7.57 1.28 -3.36
N PHE A 230 -8.22 0.67 -4.35
CA PHE A 230 -8.11 1.15 -5.73
C PHE A 230 -8.89 2.44 -5.99
N LEU A 231 -9.97 2.72 -5.28
CA LEU A 231 -10.62 4.03 -5.33
C LEU A 231 -9.68 5.14 -4.83
N TYR A 232 -8.97 4.92 -3.73
CA TYR A 232 -7.98 5.87 -3.23
C TYR A 232 -6.81 6.06 -4.20
N LYS A 233 -6.35 4.99 -4.87
CA LYS A 233 -5.35 5.14 -5.96
C LYS A 233 -5.87 6.02 -7.11
N LEU A 234 -7.14 5.90 -7.50
CA LEU A 234 -7.70 6.79 -8.53
C LEU A 234 -7.76 8.24 -8.07
N ILE A 235 -7.99 8.48 -6.77
CA ILE A 235 -7.92 9.81 -6.17
C ILE A 235 -6.50 10.35 -6.23
N ASP A 236 -5.53 9.59 -5.71
CA ASP A 236 -4.11 9.98 -5.69
C ASP A 236 -3.54 10.29 -7.08
N GLU A 237 -4.02 9.57 -8.10
CA GLU A 237 -3.65 9.75 -9.51
C GLU A 237 -4.47 10.85 -10.23
N GLY A 238 -5.34 11.59 -9.52
CA GLY A 238 -6.16 12.66 -10.11
C GLY A 238 -7.25 12.19 -11.08
N VAL A 239 -7.50 10.88 -11.17
CA VAL A 239 -8.55 10.28 -12.01
C VAL A 239 -9.93 10.46 -11.38
N LEU A 240 -10.00 10.59 -10.06
CA LEU A 240 -11.23 10.70 -9.29
C LEU A 240 -11.10 11.81 -8.23
N GLU A 241 -12.13 12.63 -8.04
CA GLU A 241 -12.14 13.64 -6.98
C GLU A 241 -12.44 13.00 -5.60
N GLU A 242 -11.93 13.60 -4.51
CA GLU A 242 -12.15 13.09 -3.14
C GLU A 242 -13.64 12.96 -2.76
N ASN A 243 -14.48 13.86 -3.28
CA ASN A 243 -15.92 13.95 -3.05
C ASN A 243 -16.76 13.13 -4.06
N PHE A 244 -16.18 12.07 -4.62
CA PHE A 244 -16.84 11.19 -5.57
C PHE A 244 -18.17 10.62 -5.05
N GLY A 245 -19.08 10.29 -5.98
CA GLY A 245 -20.34 9.62 -5.66
C GLY A 245 -20.97 8.92 -6.86
N VAL A 246 -22.29 8.75 -6.82
CA VAL A 246 -23.04 7.97 -7.82
C VAL A 246 -22.83 8.47 -9.26
N LYS A 247 -22.66 9.79 -9.44
CA LYS A 247 -22.38 10.42 -10.76
C LYS A 247 -21.07 9.90 -11.38
N ASP A 248 -20.12 9.45 -10.56
CA ASP A 248 -18.79 9.01 -10.96
C ASP A 248 -18.72 7.48 -11.20
N MET A 249 -19.84 6.77 -11.06
CA MET A 249 -19.90 5.32 -11.25
C MET A 249 -19.32 4.88 -12.62
N GLY A 250 -19.58 5.65 -13.68
CA GLY A 250 -19.06 5.34 -15.02
C GLY A 250 -17.53 5.34 -15.09
N ILE A 251 -16.88 6.39 -14.57
CA ILE A 251 -15.42 6.52 -14.56
C ILE A 251 -14.78 5.51 -13.59
N ILE A 252 -15.41 5.27 -12.44
CA ILE A 252 -14.97 4.28 -11.46
C ILE A 252 -14.95 2.88 -12.08
N LEU A 253 -16.07 2.42 -12.66
CA LEU A 253 -16.15 1.07 -13.22
C LEU A 253 -15.24 0.89 -14.44
N LYS A 254 -15.05 1.93 -15.27
CA LYS A 254 -14.12 1.89 -16.40
C LYS A 254 -12.69 1.60 -15.95
N ASN A 255 -12.26 2.17 -14.81
CA ASN A 255 -10.90 2.02 -14.31
C ASN A 255 -10.73 0.79 -13.42
N LEU A 256 -11.64 0.55 -12.47
CA LEU A 256 -11.48 -0.49 -11.45
C LEU A 256 -11.47 -1.90 -12.02
N ASN A 257 -12.27 -2.20 -13.04
CA ASN A 257 -12.36 -3.55 -13.61
C ASN A 257 -11.00 -4.07 -14.10
N LEU A 258 -10.28 -3.24 -14.87
CA LEU A 258 -8.98 -3.61 -15.41
C LEU A 258 -7.92 -3.65 -14.30
N ARG A 259 -7.86 -2.61 -13.47
CA ARG A 259 -6.85 -2.49 -12.41
C ARG A 259 -6.94 -3.59 -11.36
N ILE A 260 -8.14 -3.98 -10.96
CA ILE A 260 -8.34 -5.09 -10.02
C ILE A 260 -8.02 -6.43 -10.68
N GLN A 261 -8.36 -6.61 -11.97
CA GLN A 261 -7.96 -7.81 -12.71
C GLN A 261 -6.43 -7.95 -12.75
N GLU A 262 -5.72 -6.87 -13.08
CA GLU A 262 -4.25 -6.83 -13.11
C GLU A 262 -3.64 -7.08 -11.72
N ASP A 263 -4.20 -6.49 -10.66
CA ASP A 263 -3.77 -6.72 -9.27
C ASP A 263 -3.93 -8.18 -8.86
N LEU A 264 -5.07 -8.80 -9.19
CA LEU A 264 -5.34 -10.22 -8.91
C LEU A 264 -4.35 -11.13 -9.64
N LEU A 265 -4.10 -10.88 -10.93
CA LEU A 265 -3.15 -11.66 -11.72
C LEU A 265 -1.69 -11.43 -11.30
N LYS A 266 -1.41 -10.32 -10.61
CA LYS A 266 -0.09 -10.05 -10.05
C LYS A 266 0.10 -10.69 -8.68
N GLU A 267 -0.88 -10.54 -7.80
CA GLU A 267 -0.73 -10.91 -6.38
C GLU A 267 -1.23 -12.33 -6.07
N GLU A 268 -2.20 -12.86 -6.82
CA GLU A 268 -2.96 -14.06 -6.43
C GLU A 268 -3.10 -15.07 -7.58
N VAL A 269 -2.31 -14.97 -8.64
CA VAL A 269 -2.39 -15.85 -9.82
C VAL A 269 -2.22 -17.33 -9.46
N ASP A 270 -1.40 -17.62 -8.46
CA ASP A 270 -1.13 -18.99 -8.01
C ASP A 270 -2.35 -19.64 -7.33
N ALA A 271 -3.36 -18.85 -6.95
CA ALA A 271 -4.62 -19.34 -6.40
C ALA A 271 -5.74 -19.48 -7.46
N LEU A 272 -5.48 -19.13 -8.73
CA LEU A 272 -6.42 -19.37 -9.81
C LEU A 272 -6.42 -20.85 -10.21
N PRO A 273 -7.57 -21.39 -10.68
CA PRO A 273 -7.62 -22.73 -11.25
C PRO A 273 -6.72 -22.88 -12.49
N ASP A 274 -6.11 -24.04 -12.65
CA ASP A 274 -5.39 -24.40 -13.88
C ASP A 274 -6.33 -24.29 -15.10
N GLY A 275 -5.90 -23.56 -16.12
CA GLY A 275 -6.66 -23.37 -17.35
C GLY A 275 -7.93 -22.52 -17.19
N TYR A 276 -7.98 -21.62 -16.20
CA TYR A 276 -9.11 -20.72 -15.97
C TYR A 276 -9.59 -19.99 -17.24
N ASP A 277 -10.89 -19.71 -17.33
CA ASP A 277 -11.45 -18.91 -18.40
C ASP A 277 -11.36 -17.41 -18.06
N GLU A 278 -10.48 -16.69 -18.77
CA GLU A 278 -10.29 -15.24 -18.58
C GLU A 278 -11.58 -14.43 -18.78
N LYS A 279 -12.48 -14.85 -19.68
CA LYS A 279 -13.76 -14.17 -19.90
C LYS A 279 -14.69 -14.36 -18.71
N GLU A 280 -14.75 -15.56 -18.13
CA GLU A 280 -15.56 -15.80 -16.93
C GLU A 280 -14.96 -15.09 -15.71
N LEU A 281 -13.63 -15.05 -15.55
CA LEU A 281 -12.96 -14.24 -14.53
C LEU A 281 -13.34 -12.76 -14.64
N ARG A 282 -13.19 -12.16 -15.83
CA ARG A 282 -13.52 -10.76 -16.09
C ARG A 282 -14.99 -10.45 -15.82
N LYS A 283 -15.87 -11.35 -16.23
CA LYS A 283 -17.32 -11.26 -15.99
C LYS A 283 -17.67 -11.37 -14.51
N ALA A 284 -17.00 -12.25 -13.75
CA ALA A 284 -17.18 -12.37 -12.31
C ALA A 284 -16.75 -11.08 -11.58
N ILE A 285 -15.57 -10.55 -11.91
CA ILE A 285 -15.07 -9.26 -11.39
C ILE A 285 -16.08 -8.12 -11.69
N SER A 286 -16.54 -8.03 -12.94
CA SER A 286 -17.44 -6.97 -13.40
C SER A 286 -18.81 -7.00 -12.73
N LYS A 287 -19.25 -8.16 -12.23
CA LYS A 287 -20.49 -8.30 -11.45
C LYS A 287 -20.34 -7.84 -10.01
N VAL A 288 -19.17 -8.04 -9.40
CA VAL A 288 -18.94 -7.82 -7.97
C VAL A 288 -18.55 -6.38 -7.66
N ILE A 289 -17.68 -5.76 -8.47
CA ILE A 289 -17.19 -4.38 -8.21
C ILE A 289 -18.33 -3.37 -8.01
N PRO A 290 -19.39 -3.32 -8.84
CA PRO A 290 -20.47 -2.35 -8.64
C PRO A 290 -21.21 -2.49 -7.30
N LEU A 291 -21.22 -3.68 -6.69
CA LEU A 291 -21.84 -3.91 -5.39
C LEU A 291 -21.03 -3.23 -4.28
N PHE A 292 -19.70 -3.45 -4.28
CA PHE A 292 -18.81 -2.80 -3.32
C PHE A 292 -18.74 -1.29 -3.49
N VAL A 293 -18.72 -0.79 -4.73
CA VAL A 293 -18.74 0.67 -4.97
C VAL A 293 -20.02 1.31 -4.41
N LYS A 294 -21.18 0.65 -4.56
CA LYS A 294 -22.44 1.12 -3.97
C LYS A 294 -22.43 1.07 -2.44
N GLU A 295 -21.81 0.05 -1.86
CA GLU A 295 -21.61 -0.06 -0.41
C GLU A 295 -20.78 1.12 0.12
N ILE A 296 -19.63 1.42 -0.52
CA ILE A 296 -18.77 2.55 -0.17
C ILE A 296 -19.51 3.89 -0.31
N PHE A 297 -20.32 4.06 -1.35
CA PHE A 297 -21.16 5.26 -1.48
C PHE A 297 -22.16 5.38 -0.34
N ALA A 298 -22.78 4.28 0.09
CA ALA A 298 -23.72 4.29 1.19
C ALA A 298 -23.03 4.67 2.50
N GLU A 299 -21.85 4.10 2.79
CA GLU A 299 -21.05 4.43 3.98
C GLU A 299 -20.67 5.91 4.00
N LYS A 300 -20.18 6.46 2.88
CA LYS A 300 -19.87 7.90 2.76
C LYS A 300 -21.10 8.79 2.91
N ALA A 301 -22.24 8.42 2.31
CA ALA A 301 -23.46 9.23 2.31
C ALA A 301 -24.19 9.21 3.66
N SER A 302 -24.08 8.13 4.42
CA SER A 302 -24.68 8.05 5.75
C SER A 302 -24.07 9.02 6.75
N GLY A 303 -22.97 9.69 6.40
CA GLY A 303 -22.25 10.61 7.29
C GLY A 303 -22.03 9.98 8.66
N THR A 304 -22.00 8.65 8.73
CA THR A 304 -21.78 7.92 9.97
C THR A 304 -20.34 8.24 10.29
N PRO A 305 -20.11 9.04 11.35
CA PRO A 305 -18.76 9.31 11.81
C PRO A 305 -17.98 8.02 11.86
#